data_AF-A0A7C6SCR0-F1
#
_entry.id   AF-A0A7C6SCR0-F1
#
_cell.length_a   1.000
_cell.length_b   1.000
_cell.length_c   1.000
_cell.angle_alpha   90.00
_cell.angle_beta   90.00
_cell.angle_gamma   90.00
#
_symmetry.space_group_name_H-M   'P 1'
#
loop_
_entity.id
_entity.type
_entity.pdbx_description
1 polymer ?
#
loop_
_entity_poly.entity_id
_entity_poly.type
_entity_poly.pdbx_seq_one_letter_code
_entity_poly.pdbx_strand_id
1 'polypeptide(L)'
;MKNLLLSEINYINPKQVAAFKRSGILTVEDLLLSYPTKYDDYTIRSINDCVCDENVTVAGIVQTKASVRNIKSKLSLMTFFVDIEGRRVRVSIFNRHFLRTKIHYGVYVRLTGKFQDNFRKFTAAEIHFDEFSNPIEPVFNIKGVPDKKVLEIKERLFSEYGEDLVDILPKEIKEKYDLIDYYDAIKYINLPEDQEEISKAIKRIKFEELFTYQMKIKYMLYMRKNHPQGVKINFDHDKVNGF
;
A
#
# COMPACT_ATOMS: atom_id res chain seq x y z
N MET A 1 -6.50 20.31 -8.85
CA MET A 1 -5.46 19.35 -8.41
C MET A 1 -4.27 19.20 -9.37
N LYS A 2 -4.46 18.95 -10.67
CA LYS A 2 -3.38 18.67 -11.66
C LYS A 2 -2.17 19.60 -11.69
N ASN A 3 -2.33 20.85 -11.26
CA ASN A 3 -1.28 21.87 -11.33
C ASN A 3 -0.76 22.29 -9.94
N LEU A 4 -1.31 21.73 -8.85
CA LEU A 4 -0.90 22.11 -7.49
C LEU A 4 0.36 21.35 -7.10
N LEU A 5 1.47 22.06 -6.93
CA LEU A 5 2.77 21.47 -6.64
C LEU A 5 2.88 21.09 -5.16
N LEU A 6 3.54 19.96 -4.88
CA LEU A 6 3.83 19.56 -3.50
C LEU A 6 4.71 20.56 -2.74
N SER A 7 5.48 21.39 -3.46
CA SER A 7 6.29 22.46 -2.87
C SER A 7 5.48 23.61 -2.27
N GLU A 8 4.22 23.76 -2.67
CA GLU A 8 3.32 24.81 -2.19
C GLU A 8 2.56 24.40 -0.92
N ILE A 9 2.70 23.13 -0.50
CA ILE A 9 2.03 22.56 0.66
C ILE A 9 2.87 22.77 1.92
N ASN A 10 2.39 23.61 2.83
CA ASN A 10 3.12 24.08 4.02
C ASN A 10 3.62 22.97 4.96
N TYR A 11 2.92 21.85 5.05
CA TYR A 11 3.27 20.74 5.96
C TYR A 11 4.18 19.68 5.33
N ILE A 12 4.57 19.85 4.06
CA ILE A 12 5.54 18.97 3.39
C ILE A 12 6.90 19.66 3.42
N ASN A 13 7.85 19.06 4.13
CA ASN A 13 9.17 19.65 4.29
C ASN A 13 9.94 19.68 2.95
N PRO A 14 10.82 20.66 2.71
CA PRO A 14 11.62 20.74 1.48
C PRO A 14 12.43 19.46 1.18
N LYS A 15 12.90 18.76 2.22
CA LYS A 15 13.57 17.46 2.08
C LYS A 15 12.64 16.37 1.53
N GLN A 16 11.37 16.35 1.97
CA GLN A 16 10.36 15.43 1.48
C GLN A 16 9.96 15.76 0.06
N VAL A 17 9.75 17.05 -0.26
CA VAL A 17 9.49 17.52 -1.63
C VAL A 17 10.61 17.07 -2.59
N ALA A 18 11.88 17.25 -2.20
CA ALA A 18 13.01 16.79 -3.00
C ALA A 18 13.03 15.25 -3.16
N ALA A 19 12.64 14.50 -2.13
CA ALA A 19 12.52 13.05 -2.20
C ALA A 19 11.40 12.59 -3.15
N PHE A 20 10.21 13.19 -3.06
CA PHE A 20 9.09 12.93 -3.97
C PHE A 20 9.46 13.26 -5.42
N LYS A 21 10.10 14.41 -5.64
CA LYS A 21 10.57 14.82 -6.97
C LYS A 21 11.54 13.82 -7.61
N ARG A 22 12.43 13.20 -6.83
CA ARG A 22 13.32 12.13 -7.33
C ARG A 22 12.57 10.87 -7.77
N SER A 23 11.38 10.63 -7.23
CA SER A 23 10.48 9.54 -7.64
C SER A 23 9.51 9.97 -8.76
N GLY A 24 9.68 11.16 -9.34
CA GLY A 24 8.80 11.66 -10.40
C GLY A 24 7.46 12.23 -9.91
N ILE A 25 7.30 12.40 -8.60
CA ILE A 25 6.06 12.92 -7.99
C ILE A 25 6.24 14.41 -7.76
N LEU A 26 5.47 15.24 -8.48
CA LEU A 26 5.60 16.70 -8.45
C LEU A 26 4.35 17.39 -7.88
N THR A 27 3.18 16.84 -8.17
CA THR A 27 1.89 17.43 -7.84
C THR A 27 1.15 16.65 -6.76
N VAL A 28 0.10 17.26 -6.20
CA VAL A 28 -0.81 16.57 -5.27
C VAL A 28 -1.47 15.37 -5.93
N GLU A 29 -1.89 15.49 -7.20
CA GLU A 29 -2.49 14.39 -7.94
C GLU A 29 -1.48 13.24 -8.12
N ASP A 30 -0.23 13.54 -8.51
CA ASP A 30 0.81 12.51 -8.66
C ASP A 30 0.99 11.69 -7.38
N LEU A 31 0.94 12.33 -6.21
CA LEU A 31 1.13 11.64 -4.93
C LEU A 31 -0.08 10.78 -4.58
N LEU A 32 -1.31 11.27 -4.77
CA LEU A 32 -2.53 10.49 -4.53
C LEU A 32 -2.65 9.30 -5.48
N LEU A 33 -2.22 9.44 -6.73
CA LEU A 33 -2.21 8.39 -7.74
C LEU A 33 -0.97 7.49 -7.69
N SER A 34 -0.02 7.77 -6.78
CA SER A 34 1.12 6.88 -6.53
C SER A 34 0.69 5.71 -5.67
N TYR A 35 0.23 4.62 -6.29
CA TYR A 35 -0.30 3.46 -5.57
C TYR A 35 0.77 2.67 -4.81
N PRO A 36 0.41 2.02 -3.68
CA PRO A 36 1.33 1.18 -2.95
C PRO A 36 1.72 -0.07 -3.75
N THR A 37 2.94 -0.53 -3.51
CA THR A 37 3.51 -1.73 -4.15
C THR A 37 3.02 -3.03 -3.54
N LYS A 38 2.72 -3.02 -2.24
CA LYS A 38 2.14 -4.12 -1.48
C LYS A 38 1.41 -3.56 -0.25
N TYR A 39 0.66 -4.42 0.41
CA TYR A 39 0.05 -4.16 1.70
C TYR A 39 0.58 -5.18 2.70
N ASP A 40 1.06 -4.72 3.84
CA ASP A 40 1.44 -5.57 4.95
C ASP A 40 0.23 -5.74 5.87
N ASP A 41 -0.17 -7.00 6.10
CA ASP A 41 -1.31 -7.37 6.93
C ASP A 41 -0.85 -7.81 8.32
N TYR A 42 -1.27 -7.03 9.31
CA TYR A 42 -1.03 -7.18 10.74
C TYR A 42 -2.34 -7.43 11.51
N THR A 43 -3.40 -7.90 10.83
CA THR A 43 -4.65 -8.28 11.46
C THR A 43 -4.38 -9.34 12.53
N ILE A 44 -4.76 -9.03 13.78
CA ILE A 44 -4.57 -9.93 14.91
C ILE A 44 -5.48 -11.15 14.73
N ARG A 45 -4.89 -12.34 14.78
CA ARG A 45 -5.62 -13.62 14.76
C ARG A 45 -5.62 -14.24 16.14
N SER A 46 -6.72 -14.95 16.47
CA SER A 46 -6.77 -15.78 17.68
C SER A 46 -5.75 -16.92 17.55
N ILE A 47 -5.16 -17.33 18.67
CA ILE A 47 -4.21 -18.46 18.67
C ILE A 47 -4.88 -19.77 18.24
N ASN A 48 -6.20 -19.88 18.40
CA ASN A 48 -6.96 -21.08 18.05
C ASN A 48 -7.19 -21.22 16.53
N ASP A 49 -7.17 -20.11 15.80
CA ASP A 49 -7.34 -20.08 14.33
C ASP A 49 -6.00 -20.11 13.59
N CYS A 50 -4.88 -20.08 14.33
CA CYS A 50 -3.54 -20.07 13.75
C CYS A 50 -3.08 -21.50 13.41
N VAL A 51 -2.26 -21.61 12.37
CA VAL A 51 -1.56 -22.85 11.99
C VAL A 51 -0.05 -22.67 12.26
N CYS A 52 0.62 -23.74 12.70
CA CYS A 52 2.07 -23.71 12.90
C CYS A 52 2.82 -23.46 11.58
N ASP A 53 3.97 -22.79 11.66
CA ASP A 53 4.83 -22.41 10.52
C ASP A 53 4.24 -21.42 9.49
N GLU A 54 2.99 -20.98 9.68
CA GLU A 54 2.41 -19.85 8.94
C GLU A 54 2.80 -18.52 9.57
N ASN A 55 2.91 -17.49 8.72
CA ASN A 55 3.17 -16.12 9.18
C ASN A 55 1.84 -15.51 9.64
N VAL A 56 1.72 -15.27 10.94
CA VAL A 56 0.51 -14.74 11.58
C VAL A 56 0.88 -13.58 12.49
N THR A 57 -0.10 -12.72 12.73
CA THR A 57 0.02 -11.63 13.71
C THR A 57 -0.84 -11.95 14.92
N VAL A 58 -0.24 -11.88 16.10
CA VAL A 58 -0.90 -12.15 17.40
C VAL A 58 -0.61 -11.04 18.38
N ALA A 59 -1.52 -10.84 19.32
CA ALA A 59 -1.38 -9.86 20.39
C ALA A 59 -1.23 -10.55 21.74
N GLY A 60 -0.51 -9.91 22.66
CA GLY A 60 -0.36 -10.42 24.01
C GLY A 60 0.36 -9.46 24.94
N ILE A 61 0.46 -9.87 26.21
CA ILE A 61 1.09 -9.08 27.27
C ILE A 61 2.42 -9.72 27.66
N VAL A 62 3.49 -8.92 27.68
CA VAL A 62 4.82 -9.37 28.10
C VAL A 62 4.82 -9.81 29.56
N GLN A 63 5.32 -11.02 29.81
CA GLN A 63 5.36 -11.66 31.13
C GLN A 63 6.76 -11.68 31.76
N THR A 64 7.81 -11.36 31.00
CA THR A 64 9.19 -11.37 31.50
C THR A 64 10.03 -10.28 30.85
N LYS A 65 11.07 -9.80 31.55
CA LYS A 65 12.11 -8.98 30.92
C LYS A 65 12.79 -9.72 29.76
N ALA A 66 13.19 -8.99 28.73
CA ALA A 66 13.93 -9.56 27.60
C ALA A 66 15.35 -10.01 27.99
N SER A 67 15.68 -11.25 27.63
CA SER A 67 17.02 -11.82 27.71
C SER A 67 17.67 -11.81 26.33
N VAL A 68 18.88 -11.25 26.22
CA VAL A 68 19.62 -11.14 24.96
C VAL A 68 20.84 -12.06 25.02
N ARG A 69 20.99 -12.91 24.01
CA ARG A 69 22.17 -13.76 23.82
C ARG A 69 22.74 -13.54 22.43
N ASN A 70 24.05 -13.42 22.33
CA ASN A 70 24.74 -13.46 21.04
C ASN A 70 25.00 -14.92 20.67
N ILE A 71 24.42 -15.37 19.55
CA ILE A 71 24.60 -16.75 19.04
C ILE A 71 25.89 -16.82 18.21
N LYS A 72 26.13 -15.79 17.40
CA LYS A 72 27.34 -15.60 16.59
C LYS A 72 27.71 -14.12 16.61
N SER A 73 28.91 -13.76 16.13
CA SER A 73 29.45 -12.38 16.14
C SER A 73 28.48 -11.32 15.58
N LYS A 74 27.58 -11.68 14.65
CA LYS A 74 26.58 -10.77 14.05
C LYS A 74 25.11 -11.22 14.21
N LEU A 75 24.85 -12.20 15.09
CA LEU A 75 23.49 -12.72 15.30
C LEU A 75 23.14 -12.65 16.78
N SER A 76 22.33 -11.65 17.13
CA SER A 76 21.74 -11.51 18.45
C SER A 76 20.36 -12.15 18.47
N LEU A 77 20.06 -12.89 19.54
CA LEU A 77 18.74 -13.45 19.80
C LEU A 77 18.21 -12.84 21.10
N MET A 78 17.04 -12.23 21.01
CA MET A 78 16.29 -11.73 22.14
C MET A 78 15.11 -12.65 22.42
N THR A 79 14.96 -13.07 23.67
CA THR A 79 13.90 -13.98 24.11
C THR A 79 13.15 -13.42 25.32
N PHE A 80 11.84 -13.62 25.34
CA PHE A 80 10.95 -13.23 26.44
C PHE A 80 9.68 -14.09 26.37
N PHE A 81 8.90 -14.09 27.43
CA PHE A 81 7.58 -14.72 27.44
C PHE A 81 6.48 -13.69 27.26
N VAL A 82 5.45 -14.06 26.52
CA VAL A 82 4.23 -13.30 26.30
C VAL A 82 3.06 -14.19 26.65
N ASP A 83 2.05 -13.62 27.29
CA ASP A 83 0.75 -14.25 27.43
C ASP A 83 -0.12 -13.89 26.23
N ILE A 84 -0.50 -14.89 25.45
CA ILE A 84 -1.32 -14.78 24.25
C ILE A 84 -2.58 -15.60 24.53
N GLU A 85 -3.72 -14.92 24.74
CA GLU A 85 -5.01 -15.55 25.04
C GLU A 85 -4.95 -16.59 26.19
N GLY A 86 -4.22 -16.26 27.26
CA GLY A 86 -4.05 -17.13 28.45
C GLY A 86 -2.98 -18.21 28.31
N ARG A 87 -2.27 -18.26 27.18
CA ARG A 87 -1.15 -19.19 26.96
C ARG A 87 0.17 -18.45 27.06
N ARG A 88 1.05 -18.96 27.93
CA ARG A 88 2.43 -18.48 28.04
C ARG A 88 3.30 -19.01 26.89
N VAL A 89 3.62 -18.13 25.95
CA VAL A 89 4.41 -18.44 24.74
C VAL A 89 5.81 -17.85 24.86
N ARG A 90 6.84 -18.62 24.49
CA ARG A 90 8.22 -18.12 24.40
C ARG A 90 8.43 -17.44 23.05
N VAL A 91 8.61 -16.13 23.06
CA VAL A 91 8.92 -15.33 21.88
C VAL A 91 10.43 -15.26 21.67
N SER A 92 10.86 -15.46 20.42
CA SER A 92 12.25 -15.38 19.97
C SER A 92 12.34 -14.43 18.80
N ILE A 93 13.18 -13.39 18.89
CA ILE A 93 13.37 -12.39 17.84
C ILE A 93 14.86 -12.15 17.58
N PHE A 94 15.25 -12.24 16.30
CA PHE A 94 16.64 -12.10 15.89
C PHE A 94 16.97 -10.64 15.54
N ASN A 95 18.18 -10.20 15.87
CA ASN A 95 18.74 -8.90 15.48
C ASN A 95 17.91 -7.65 15.86
N ARG A 96 16.98 -7.77 16.81
CA ARG A 96 16.20 -6.64 17.36
C ARG A 96 16.47 -6.38 18.85
N HIS A 97 17.69 -6.63 19.33
CA HIS A 97 18.05 -6.44 20.74
C HIS A 97 17.93 -4.98 21.24
N PHE A 98 17.97 -3.99 20.34
CA PHE A 98 17.76 -2.58 20.67
C PHE A 98 16.36 -2.30 21.26
N LEU A 99 15.39 -3.19 21.03
CA LEU A 99 14.04 -3.09 21.59
C LEU A 99 13.94 -3.60 23.04
N ARG A 100 15.02 -4.14 23.61
CA ARG A 100 15.06 -4.66 24.99
C ARG A 100 14.53 -3.65 26.01
N THR A 101 14.81 -2.36 25.81
CA THR A 101 14.38 -1.26 26.69
C THR A 101 12.88 -0.96 26.62
N LYS A 102 12.13 -1.56 25.69
CA LYS A 102 10.67 -1.46 25.62
C LYS A 102 9.97 -2.72 26.15
N ILE A 103 10.72 -3.80 26.40
CA ILE A 103 10.15 -5.11 26.78
C ILE A 103 10.26 -5.30 28.29
N HIS A 104 9.15 -5.02 28.96
CA HIS A 104 8.99 -5.18 30.40
C HIS A 104 7.64 -5.84 30.71
N TYR A 105 7.50 -6.35 31.93
CA TYR A 105 6.26 -6.96 32.39
C TYR A 105 5.07 -6.00 32.20
N GLY A 106 3.95 -6.52 31.69
CA GLY A 106 2.71 -5.76 31.50
C GLY A 106 2.62 -4.96 30.21
N VAL A 107 3.67 -4.93 29.39
CA VAL A 107 3.65 -4.22 28.10
C VAL A 107 2.84 -5.01 27.07
N TYR A 108 1.87 -4.36 26.43
CA TYR A 108 1.17 -4.90 25.28
C TYR A 108 2.08 -4.97 24.06
N VAL A 109 2.05 -6.09 23.35
CA VAL A 109 2.84 -6.30 22.13
C VAL A 109 2.00 -6.99 21.06
N ARG A 110 2.17 -6.53 19.82
CA ARG A 110 1.70 -7.20 18.62
C ARG A 110 2.92 -7.83 17.93
N LEU A 111 2.84 -9.11 17.63
CA LEU A 111 3.95 -9.91 17.12
C LEU A 111 3.57 -10.54 15.79
N THR A 112 4.37 -10.32 14.77
CA THR A 112 4.20 -10.92 13.45
C THR A 112 5.31 -11.93 13.22
N GLY A 113 4.94 -13.16 12.90
CA GLY A 113 5.88 -14.27 12.82
C GLY A 113 5.20 -15.62 12.81
N LYS A 114 5.92 -16.66 13.25
CA LYS A 114 5.49 -18.05 13.11
C LYS A 114 5.40 -18.76 14.45
N PHE A 115 4.32 -19.49 14.68
CA PHE A 115 4.22 -20.46 15.77
C PHE A 115 5.02 -21.73 15.46
N GLN A 116 5.64 -22.27 16.51
CA GLN A 116 6.43 -23.49 16.48
C GLN A 116 6.21 -24.29 17.77
N ASP A 117 6.59 -25.58 17.76
CA ASP A 117 6.59 -26.43 18.94
C ASP A 117 5.22 -26.48 19.63
N ASN A 118 4.17 -26.78 18.83
CA ASN A 118 2.77 -26.85 19.28
C ASN A 118 2.34 -25.59 20.07
N PHE A 119 2.55 -24.41 19.46
CA PHE A 119 2.24 -23.09 20.01
C PHE A 119 3.02 -22.68 21.28
N ARG A 120 4.05 -23.42 21.69
CA ARG A 120 4.89 -23.04 22.84
C ARG A 120 5.96 -22.01 22.51
N LYS A 121 6.36 -21.94 21.23
CA LYS A 121 7.36 -21.00 20.73
C LYS A 121 6.77 -20.15 19.63
N PHE A 122 7.17 -18.88 19.61
CA PHE A 122 6.85 -17.95 18.53
C PHE A 122 8.14 -17.30 18.05
N THR A 123 8.46 -17.48 16.77
CA THR A 123 9.59 -16.80 16.13
C THR A 123 9.07 -15.55 15.47
N ALA A 124 9.28 -14.39 16.12
CA ALA A 124 8.83 -13.11 15.62
C ALA A 124 9.82 -12.57 14.58
N ALA A 125 9.30 -12.13 13.44
CA ALA A 125 10.02 -11.30 12.48
C ALA A 125 9.91 -9.83 12.89
N GLU A 126 8.73 -9.43 13.39
CA GLU A 126 8.38 -8.05 13.73
C GLU A 126 7.66 -7.97 15.07
N ILE A 127 7.75 -6.79 15.67
CA ILE A 127 7.14 -6.48 16.97
C ILE A 127 6.72 -5.02 16.98
N HIS A 128 5.46 -4.80 17.35
CA HIS A 128 4.87 -3.48 17.54
C HIS A 128 4.36 -3.37 18.98
N PHE A 129 4.33 -2.15 19.49
CA PHE A 129 3.95 -1.84 20.87
C PHE A 129 2.64 -1.03 20.92
N ASP A 130 1.95 -0.93 19.79
CA ASP A 130 0.70 -0.20 19.66
C ASP A 130 -0.49 -1.14 19.67
N GLU A 131 -1.55 -0.70 20.35
CA GLU A 131 -2.81 -1.43 20.45
C GLU A 131 -3.71 -1.10 19.25
N PHE A 132 -3.70 0.15 18.80
CA PHE A 132 -4.63 0.73 17.83
C PHE A 132 -4.05 0.99 16.44
N SER A 133 -2.90 0.42 16.09
CA SER A 133 -2.38 0.57 14.72
C SER A 133 -3.28 -0.14 13.72
N ASN A 134 -3.45 0.49 12.55
CA ASN A 134 -4.20 -0.07 11.43
C ASN A 134 -3.68 -1.48 11.11
N PRO A 135 -4.58 -2.45 10.92
CA PRO A 135 -4.18 -3.81 10.64
C PRO A 135 -3.51 -3.91 9.27
N ILE A 136 -3.89 -3.09 8.31
CA ILE A 136 -3.32 -3.14 6.96
C ILE A 136 -2.52 -1.87 6.69
N GLU A 137 -1.24 -2.03 6.39
CA GLU A 137 -0.33 -0.93 6.11
C GLU A 137 0.13 -0.96 4.63
N PRO A 138 -0.18 0.08 3.84
CA PRO A 138 0.29 0.18 2.46
C PRO A 138 1.77 0.58 2.38
N VAL A 139 2.49 -0.01 1.43
CA VAL A 139 3.95 0.20 1.26
C VAL A 139 4.24 0.90 -0.07
N PHE A 140 4.71 2.15 0.01
CA PHE A 140 4.96 3.00 -1.17
C PHE A 140 6.41 2.96 -1.66
N ASN A 141 7.37 2.61 -0.80
CA ASN A 141 8.80 2.50 -1.16
C ASN A 141 9.42 3.81 -1.72
N ILE A 142 8.97 4.98 -1.25
CA ILE A 142 9.50 6.27 -1.71
C ILE A 142 10.85 6.58 -1.04
N LYS A 143 11.93 6.59 -1.83
CA LYS A 143 13.30 6.76 -1.31
C LYS A 143 13.50 8.10 -0.60
N GLY A 144 13.72 8.04 0.70
CA GLY A 144 14.01 9.20 1.55
C GLY A 144 12.80 9.74 2.32
N VAL A 145 11.63 9.10 2.20
CA VAL A 145 10.45 9.36 3.03
C VAL A 145 9.95 8.03 3.59
N PRO A 146 9.85 7.86 4.93
CA PRO A 146 9.26 6.66 5.51
C PRO A 146 7.80 6.48 5.09
N ASP A 147 7.35 5.25 4.83
CA ASP A 147 5.98 4.98 4.35
C ASP A 147 4.91 5.50 5.31
N LYS A 148 5.11 5.38 6.63
CA LYS A 148 4.24 6.01 7.64
C LYS A 148 4.06 7.51 7.42
N LYS A 149 5.14 8.21 7.03
CA LYS A 149 5.08 9.64 6.76
C LYS A 149 4.42 9.95 5.42
N VAL A 150 4.57 9.07 4.42
CA VAL A 150 3.83 9.17 3.16
C VAL A 150 2.33 9.02 3.42
N LEU A 151 1.94 8.05 4.25
CA LEU A 151 0.55 7.81 4.64
C LEU A 151 -0.06 9.04 5.32
N GLU A 152 0.60 9.59 6.35
CA GLU A 152 0.14 10.81 7.04
C GLU A 152 -0.06 11.99 6.07
N ILE A 153 0.83 12.15 5.08
CA ILE A 153 0.70 13.20 4.07
C ILE A 153 -0.48 12.92 3.14
N LYS A 154 -0.65 11.66 2.71
CA LYS A 154 -1.76 11.25 1.84
C LYS A 154 -3.12 11.38 2.52
N GLU A 155 -3.25 11.01 3.79
CA GLU A 155 -4.46 11.21 4.59
C GLU A 155 -4.90 12.68 4.59
N ARG A 156 -3.94 13.58 4.84
CA ARG A 156 -4.22 15.01 4.85
C ARG A 156 -4.56 15.54 3.47
N LEU A 157 -3.81 15.17 2.44
CA LEU A 157 -4.08 15.58 1.06
C LEU A 157 -5.43 15.05 0.57
N PHE A 158 -5.78 13.82 0.92
CA PHE A 158 -7.07 13.23 0.57
C PHE A 158 -8.22 13.94 1.29
N SER A 159 -8.03 14.36 2.55
CA SER A 159 -9.03 15.14 3.28
C SER A 159 -9.21 16.55 2.69
N GLU A 160 -8.13 17.17 2.19
CA GLU A 160 -8.16 18.53 1.64
C GLU A 160 -8.65 18.58 0.19
N TYR A 161 -8.28 17.58 -0.63
CA TYR A 161 -8.48 17.63 -2.09
C TYR A 161 -9.19 16.39 -2.65
N GLY A 162 -9.59 15.42 -1.83
CA GLY A 162 -10.23 14.20 -2.33
C GLY A 162 -11.51 14.47 -3.11
N GLU A 163 -12.32 15.45 -2.70
CA GLU A 163 -13.58 15.81 -3.38
C GLU A 163 -13.38 16.40 -4.80
N ASP A 164 -12.19 16.92 -5.09
CA ASP A 164 -11.83 17.42 -6.43
C ASP A 164 -11.56 16.28 -7.43
N LEU A 165 -11.54 15.01 -6.99
CA LEU A 165 -11.33 13.86 -7.85
C LEU A 165 -12.55 13.64 -8.76
N VAL A 166 -12.34 13.83 -10.06
CA VAL A 166 -13.40 13.67 -11.07
C VAL A 166 -13.49 12.22 -11.51
N ASP A 167 -14.66 11.62 -11.34
CA ASP A 167 -14.96 10.29 -11.89
C ASP A 167 -15.24 10.38 -13.40
N ILE A 168 -14.43 9.68 -14.19
CA ILE A 168 -14.55 9.64 -15.66
C ILE A 168 -15.51 8.55 -16.15
N LEU A 169 -15.91 7.59 -15.31
CA LEU A 169 -16.80 6.51 -15.71
C LEU A 169 -18.27 6.92 -15.54
N PRO A 170 -19.08 6.78 -16.61
CA PRO A 170 -20.52 6.94 -16.52
C PRO A 170 -21.15 5.99 -15.49
N LYS A 171 -22.23 6.44 -14.86
CA LYS A 171 -22.93 5.70 -13.81
C LYS A 171 -23.40 4.32 -14.30
N GLU A 172 -23.84 4.23 -15.55
CA GLU A 172 -24.35 2.99 -16.16
C GLU A 172 -23.24 1.92 -16.25
N ILE A 173 -22.00 2.32 -16.49
CA ILE A 173 -20.86 1.39 -16.52
C ILE A 173 -20.55 0.89 -15.11
N LYS A 174 -20.60 1.79 -14.12
CA LYS A 174 -20.34 1.42 -12.72
C LYS A 174 -21.37 0.44 -12.19
N GLU A 175 -22.65 0.72 -12.40
CA GLU A 175 -23.75 -0.16 -12.00
C GLU A 175 -23.67 -1.53 -12.71
N LYS A 176 -23.33 -1.55 -14.00
CA LYS A 176 -23.21 -2.79 -14.78
C LYS A 176 -22.10 -3.73 -14.29
N TYR A 177 -20.97 -3.18 -13.87
CA TYR A 177 -19.79 -3.97 -13.49
C TYR A 177 -19.54 -4.02 -11.98
N ASP A 178 -20.46 -3.47 -11.18
CA ASP A 178 -20.35 -3.38 -9.73
C ASP A 178 -19.02 -2.73 -9.31
N LEU A 179 -18.85 -1.48 -9.73
CA LEU A 179 -17.65 -0.68 -9.54
C LEU A 179 -17.94 0.46 -8.57
N ILE A 180 -17.07 0.63 -7.58
CA ILE A 180 -17.11 1.74 -6.63
C ILE A 180 -16.81 3.09 -7.31
N ASP A 181 -17.09 4.19 -6.62
CA ASP A 181 -16.78 5.53 -7.11
C ASP A 181 -15.26 5.78 -7.14
N TYR A 182 -14.83 6.70 -8.01
CA TYR A 182 -13.40 7.00 -8.14
C TYR A 182 -12.78 7.54 -6.84
N TYR A 183 -13.51 8.37 -6.10
CA TYR A 183 -13.13 8.83 -4.76
C TYR A 183 -12.79 7.66 -3.83
N ASP A 184 -13.71 6.70 -3.72
CA ASP A 184 -13.54 5.54 -2.83
C ASP A 184 -12.39 4.66 -3.30
N ALA A 185 -12.22 4.47 -4.62
CA ALA A 185 -11.11 3.68 -5.14
C ALA A 185 -9.74 4.27 -4.78
N ILE A 186 -9.59 5.59 -4.88
CA ILE A 186 -8.36 6.27 -4.48
C ILE A 186 -8.19 6.29 -2.95
N LYS A 187 -9.28 6.38 -2.18
CA LYS A 187 -9.24 6.23 -0.72
C LYS A 187 -8.74 4.84 -0.35
N TYR A 188 -9.45 3.80 -0.76
CA TYR A 188 -9.21 2.41 -0.38
C TYR A 188 -7.85 1.87 -0.85
N ILE A 189 -7.35 2.31 -2.00
CA ILE A 189 -6.01 1.90 -2.45
C ILE A 189 -4.88 2.55 -1.61
N ASN A 190 -5.13 3.70 -1.01
CA ASN A 190 -4.11 4.42 -0.24
C ASN A 190 -4.27 4.26 1.27
N LEU A 191 -5.50 4.07 1.75
CA LEU A 191 -5.93 4.10 3.14
C LEU A 191 -6.98 2.99 3.39
N PRO A 192 -6.64 1.72 3.15
CA PRO A 192 -7.58 0.63 3.38
C PRO A 192 -7.77 0.36 4.88
N GLU A 193 -9.01 0.10 5.26
CA GLU A 193 -9.37 -0.43 6.57
C GLU A 193 -9.36 -1.97 6.56
N ASP A 194 -9.71 -2.58 5.42
CA ASP A 194 -9.76 -4.02 5.25
C ASP A 194 -9.34 -4.51 3.85
N GLN A 195 -9.26 -5.84 3.70
CA GLN A 195 -8.83 -6.48 2.46
C GLN A 195 -9.88 -6.41 1.35
N GLU A 196 -11.16 -6.24 1.69
CA GLU A 196 -12.26 -6.14 0.74
C GLU A 196 -12.23 -4.78 0.02
N GLU A 197 -11.97 -3.69 0.76
CA GLU A 197 -11.75 -2.35 0.23
C GLU A 197 -10.62 -2.35 -0.80
N ILE A 198 -9.48 -2.99 -0.49
CA ILE A 198 -8.34 -3.13 -1.41
C ILE A 198 -8.78 -3.85 -2.69
N SER A 199 -9.55 -4.93 -2.55
CA SER A 199 -10.02 -5.72 -3.70
C SER A 199 -10.94 -4.89 -4.62
N LYS A 200 -11.88 -4.13 -4.04
CA LYS A 200 -12.79 -3.23 -4.78
C LYS A 200 -12.02 -2.12 -5.48
N ALA A 201 -11.05 -1.50 -4.80
CA ALA A 201 -10.19 -0.46 -5.35
C ALA A 201 -9.37 -0.96 -6.55
N ILE A 202 -8.70 -2.11 -6.39
CA ILE A 202 -7.92 -2.73 -7.46
C ILE A 202 -8.81 -3.09 -8.65
N LYS A 203 -9.99 -3.65 -8.42
CA LYS A 203 -10.97 -3.95 -9.47
C LYS A 203 -11.34 -2.68 -10.24
N ARG A 204 -11.66 -1.60 -9.52
CA ARG A 204 -12.03 -0.31 -10.12
C ARG A 204 -10.92 0.31 -10.95
N ILE A 205 -9.70 0.39 -10.40
CA ILE A 205 -8.54 1.02 -11.05
C ILE A 205 -8.14 0.22 -12.30
N LYS A 206 -8.02 -1.12 -12.19
CA LYS A 206 -7.70 -1.97 -13.34
C LYS A 206 -8.74 -1.86 -14.46
N PHE A 207 -10.02 -1.81 -14.09
CA PHE A 207 -11.09 -1.62 -15.06
C PHE A 207 -10.92 -0.27 -15.77
N GLU A 208 -10.70 0.81 -15.02
CA GLU A 208 -10.56 2.16 -15.56
C GLU A 208 -9.37 2.30 -16.51
N GLU A 209 -8.21 1.75 -16.13
CA GLU A 209 -7.01 1.77 -16.96
C GLU A 209 -7.26 1.06 -18.29
N LEU A 210 -7.83 -0.15 -18.24
CA LEU A 210 -8.15 -0.91 -19.44
C LEU A 210 -9.22 -0.22 -20.28
N PHE A 211 -10.28 0.31 -19.65
CA PHE A 211 -11.36 1.03 -20.32
C PHE A 211 -10.81 2.25 -21.05
N THR A 212 -10.00 3.08 -20.37
CA THR A 212 -9.37 4.27 -20.94
C THR A 212 -8.45 3.92 -22.10
N TYR A 213 -7.68 2.85 -21.97
CA TYR A 213 -6.83 2.35 -23.06
C TYR A 213 -7.66 1.92 -24.28
N GLN A 214 -8.73 1.14 -24.08
CA GLN A 214 -9.61 0.71 -25.15
C GLN A 214 -10.33 1.89 -25.81
N MET A 215 -10.81 2.86 -25.03
CA MET A 215 -11.44 4.07 -25.55
C MET A 215 -10.48 4.89 -26.41
N LYS A 216 -9.22 5.05 -25.99
CA LYS A 216 -8.19 5.70 -26.82
C LYS A 216 -8.02 4.99 -28.17
N ILE A 217 -7.93 3.66 -28.19
CA ILE A 217 -7.84 2.89 -29.44
C ILE A 217 -9.08 3.07 -30.32
N LYS A 218 -10.28 2.94 -29.73
CA LYS A 218 -11.54 3.09 -30.47
C LYS A 218 -11.68 4.49 -31.06
N TYR A 219 -11.28 5.50 -30.30
CA TYR A 219 -11.25 6.89 -30.76
C TYR A 219 -10.27 7.06 -31.94
N MET A 220 -9.05 6.52 -31.86
CA MET A 220 -8.09 6.57 -32.98
C MET A 220 -8.64 5.91 -34.26
N LEU A 221 -9.28 4.74 -34.13
CA LEU A 221 -9.91 4.05 -35.27
C LEU A 221 -11.08 4.84 -35.84
N TYR A 222 -11.91 5.44 -34.99
CA TYR A 222 -13.01 6.31 -35.40
C TYR A 222 -12.48 7.52 -36.19
N MET A 223 -11.45 8.19 -35.68
CA MET A 223 -10.84 9.35 -36.35
C MET A 223 -10.25 8.96 -37.71
N ARG A 224 -9.57 7.81 -37.81
CA ARG A 224 -9.05 7.33 -39.09
C ARG A 224 -10.15 7.09 -40.13
N LYS A 225 -11.30 6.58 -39.71
CA LYS A 225 -12.44 6.26 -40.61
C LYS A 225 -13.19 7.52 -41.05
N ASN A 226 -13.46 8.44 -40.12
CA ASN A 226 -14.39 9.56 -40.36
C ASN A 226 -13.68 10.89 -40.65
N HIS A 227 -12.42 11.02 -40.23
CA HIS A 227 -11.58 12.20 -40.46
C HIS A 227 -10.20 11.77 -40.99
N PRO A 228 -10.14 11.17 -42.20
CA PRO A 228 -8.87 10.69 -42.75
C PRO A 228 -7.93 11.87 -42.99
N GLN A 229 -6.99 12.08 -42.06
CA GLN A 229 -5.83 12.94 -42.29
C GLN A 229 -4.77 12.14 -43.04
N GLY A 230 -4.97 12.00 -44.35
CA GLY A 230 -3.99 11.41 -45.25
C GLY A 230 -2.93 12.43 -45.67
N VAL A 231 -1.69 12.00 -45.81
CA VAL A 231 -0.69 12.76 -46.57
C VAL A 231 -1.07 12.64 -48.04
N LYS A 232 -1.26 13.78 -48.73
CA LYS A 232 -1.51 13.78 -50.17
C LYS A 232 -0.28 13.19 -50.88
N ILE A 233 -0.44 12.02 -51.49
CA ILE A 233 0.58 11.45 -52.38
C ILE A 233 0.36 12.10 -53.74
N ASN A 234 1.31 12.90 -54.21
CA ASN A 234 1.31 13.36 -55.59
C ASN A 234 1.75 12.19 -56.47
N PHE A 235 0.88 11.78 -57.38
CA PHE A 235 1.18 10.79 -58.41
C PHE A 235 0.74 11.30 -59.78
N ASP A 236 1.33 10.73 -60.82
CA ASP A 236 1.06 11.08 -62.21
C ASP A 236 -0.25 10.39 -62.65
N HIS A 237 -1.32 11.16 -62.80
CA HIS A 237 -2.64 10.65 -63.16
C HIS A 237 -2.68 10.03 -64.56
N ASP A 238 -1.89 10.54 -65.50
CA ASP A 238 -1.90 10.06 -66.89
C ASP A 238 -1.24 8.68 -67.00
N LYS A 239 -0.20 8.42 -66.22
CA LYS A 239 0.44 7.09 -66.15
C LYS A 239 -0.42 6.03 -65.49
N VAL A 240 -1.26 6.41 -64.52
CA VAL A 240 -2.15 5.46 -63.82
C VAL A 240 -3.38 5.12 -64.67
N ASN A 241 -3.93 6.09 -65.41
CA ASN A 241 -5.11 5.85 -66.26
C ASN A 241 -4.78 5.14 -67.58
N GLY A 242 -3.50 5.04 -67.95
CA GLY A 242 -3.03 4.32 -69.15
C GLY A 242 -2.71 2.84 -68.93
N PHE A 243 -2.85 2.32 -67.70
CA PHE A 243 -2.68 0.90 -67.35
C PHE A 243 -4.04 0.19 -67.30
#